data_AF-B3VP81-F1
#
_entry.id   AF-B3VP81-F1
#
_cell.length_a   1.000
_cell.length_b   1.000
_cell.length_c   1.000
_cell.angle_alpha   90.00
_cell.angle_beta   90.00
_cell.angle_gamma   90.00
#
_symmetry.space_group_name_H-M   'P 1'
#
loop_
_entity.id
_entity.type
_entity.pdbx_description
1 polymer ?
#
loop_
_entity_poly.entity_id
_entity_poly.type
_entity_poly.pdbx_seq_one_letter_code
_entity_poly.pdbx_strand_id
1 'polypeptide(L)'
;MFCYRSYRHSRRKRQRLLTLALPIIALLTLTLPFYIIYKPPHLLVSYFARKYPDILWHVPKLKPGAQPIVALTIDDAPSDYTPEILRLLRENDARATFFLIGDHIPGREGLMRDAVNEGHELANHAMHDEPSKDLSDQELAAQIQAVQSRIQRIYAMAGRQAEAHDEVKLDDSEQDSLFAGAGTRSSSKQSRGVENAEGQGLSEVGESIPAGAGGPGRYFRPGSGLFTDRMRALVQRQGFRLVLGSVYPHDPQISVPWVNAAHVLSMVRPGSIIIVHDRRPWTAPMLATVLPELKRRGYRVGTVSDLLKEGASMTA
;
A
#
# COMPACT_ATOMS: atom_id res chain seq x y z
N MET A 1 -67.49 -11.17 3.53
CA MET A 1 -67.05 -10.25 2.45
C MET A 1 -66.00 -9.20 2.88
N PHE A 2 -65.81 -8.93 4.19
CA PHE A 2 -64.84 -7.93 4.69
C PHE A 2 -63.36 -8.36 4.57
N CYS A 3 -63.04 -9.64 4.78
CA CYS A 3 -61.65 -10.13 4.76
C CYS A 3 -60.99 -10.05 3.36
N TYR A 4 -61.78 -10.22 2.29
CA TYR A 4 -61.30 -10.18 0.90
C TYR A 4 -60.97 -8.76 0.41
N ARG A 5 -61.64 -7.74 0.96
CA ARG A 5 -61.47 -6.32 0.59
C ARG A 5 -60.20 -5.73 1.21
N SER A 6 -59.87 -6.11 2.45
CA SER A 6 -58.60 -5.77 3.13
C SER A 6 -57.38 -6.42 2.44
N TYR A 7 -57.53 -7.67 1.98
CA TYR A 7 -56.49 -8.38 1.24
C TYR A 7 -56.16 -7.72 -0.11
N ARG A 8 -57.18 -7.32 -0.89
CA ARG A 8 -57.00 -6.58 -2.16
C ARG A 8 -56.35 -5.21 -1.99
N HIS A 9 -56.68 -4.48 -0.91
CA HIS A 9 -56.08 -3.17 -0.62
C HIS A 9 -54.58 -3.30 -0.29
N SER A 10 -54.23 -4.28 0.56
CA SER A 10 -52.84 -4.58 0.92
C SER A 10 -52.01 -5.04 -0.28
N ARG A 11 -52.60 -5.83 -1.20
CA ARG A 11 -51.94 -6.27 -2.44
C ARG A 11 -51.68 -5.12 -3.42
N ARG A 12 -52.64 -4.20 -3.61
CA ARG A 12 -52.47 -3.00 -4.45
C ARG A 12 -51.42 -2.03 -3.87
N LYS A 13 -51.40 -1.85 -2.54
CA LYS A 13 -50.39 -1.03 -1.86
C LYS A 13 -48.99 -1.63 -2.02
N ARG A 14 -48.85 -2.96 -1.84
CA ARG A 14 -47.58 -3.69 -2.10
C ARG A 14 -47.15 -3.59 -3.56
N GLN A 15 -48.06 -3.77 -4.52
CA GLN A 15 -47.75 -3.63 -5.95
C GLN A 15 -47.28 -2.21 -6.28
N ARG A 16 -47.94 -1.17 -5.77
CA ARG A 16 -47.49 0.23 -5.95
C ARG A 16 -46.13 0.49 -5.33
N LEU A 17 -45.87 0.00 -4.12
CA LEU A 17 -44.56 0.12 -3.47
C LEU A 17 -43.47 -0.60 -4.28
N LEU A 18 -43.74 -1.80 -4.79
CA LEU A 18 -42.81 -2.54 -5.65
C LEU A 18 -42.54 -1.79 -6.97
N THR A 19 -43.58 -1.26 -7.63
CA THR A 19 -43.42 -0.47 -8.86
C THR A 19 -42.58 0.80 -8.64
N LEU A 20 -42.72 1.46 -7.48
CA LEU A 20 -41.89 2.62 -7.12
C LEU A 20 -40.46 2.23 -6.70
N ALA A 21 -40.27 1.03 -6.13
CA ALA A 21 -38.96 0.54 -5.72
C ALA A 21 -38.12 0.01 -6.89
N LEU A 22 -38.73 -0.60 -7.91
CA LEU A 22 -38.04 -1.16 -9.08
C LEU A 22 -37.07 -0.18 -9.79
N PRO A 23 -37.45 1.07 -10.13
CA PRO A 23 -36.52 2.00 -10.76
C PRO A 23 -35.36 2.40 -9.83
N ILE A 24 -35.62 2.52 -8.53
CA ILE A 24 -34.58 2.81 -7.53
C ILE A 24 -33.61 1.63 -7.42
N ILE A 25 -34.13 0.39 -7.36
CA ILE A 25 -33.32 -0.83 -7.33
C ILE A 25 -32.49 -0.94 -8.61
N ALA A 26 -33.08 -0.68 -9.78
CA ALA A 26 -32.36 -0.68 -11.05
C ALA A 26 -31.24 0.36 -11.07
N LEU A 27 -31.52 1.60 -10.62
CA LEU A 27 -30.52 2.66 -10.51
C LEU A 27 -29.40 2.29 -9.55
N LEU A 28 -29.72 1.77 -8.36
CA LEU A 28 -28.73 1.32 -7.39
C LEU A 28 -27.92 0.14 -7.93
N THR A 29 -28.54 -0.83 -8.59
CA THR A 29 -27.83 -1.97 -9.19
C THR A 29 -26.85 -1.51 -10.26
N LEU A 30 -27.21 -0.47 -11.03
CA LEU A 30 -26.34 0.10 -12.05
C LEU A 30 -25.21 0.95 -11.46
N THR A 31 -25.49 1.76 -10.43
CA THR A 31 -24.55 2.78 -9.92
C THR A 31 -23.69 2.31 -8.74
N LEU A 32 -24.20 1.40 -7.92
CA LEU A 32 -23.51 0.90 -6.73
C LEU A 32 -22.16 0.23 -7.06
N PRO A 33 -21.98 -0.57 -8.13
CA PRO A 33 -20.67 -1.12 -8.47
C PRO A 33 -19.63 -0.02 -8.72
N PHE A 34 -19.99 1.02 -9.47
CA PHE A 34 -19.11 2.18 -9.71
C PHE A 34 -18.83 2.95 -8.42
N TYR A 35 -19.83 3.09 -7.55
CA TYR A 35 -19.61 3.72 -6.24
C TYR A 35 -18.69 2.90 -5.34
N ILE A 36 -18.78 1.57 -5.37
CA ILE A 36 -17.87 0.68 -4.64
C ILE A 36 -16.44 0.76 -5.20
N ILE A 37 -16.27 0.89 -6.51
CA ILE A 37 -14.95 1.11 -7.12
C ILE A 37 -14.40 2.49 -6.75
N TYR A 38 -15.25 3.52 -6.81
CA TYR A 38 -14.87 4.88 -6.46
C TYR A 38 -14.50 4.97 -4.98
N LYS A 39 -15.38 4.54 -4.08
CA LYS A 39 -15.27 4.62 -2.63
C LYS A 39 -15.45 3.22 -2.00
N PRO A 40 -14.40 2.36 -2.03
CA PRO A 40 -14.51 1.00 -1.53
C PRO A 40 -14.83 0.97 -0.03
N PRO A 41 -15.83 0.17 0.40
CA PRO A 41 -16.16 0.07 1.81
C PRO A 41 -14.98 -0.57 2.57
N HIS A 42 -14.75 -0.12 3.80
CA HIS A 42 -13.64 -0.62 4.62
C HIS A 42 -13.64 -2.15 4.77
N LEU A 43 -14.81 -2.78 4.82
CA LEU A 43 -14.94 -4.24 4.86
C LEU A 43 -14.32 -4.94 3.65
N LEU A 44 -14.39 -4.32 2.46
CA LEU A 44 -13.78 -4.84 1.25
C LEU A 44 -12.26 -4.71 1.30
N VAL A 45 -11.75 -3.56 1.75
CA VAL A 45 -10.30 -3.36 1.97
C VAL A 45 -9.76 -4.35 3.01
N SER A 46 -10.47 -4.53 4.13
CA SER A 46 -10.13 -5.51 5.17
C SER A 46 -10.22 -6.97 4.68
N TYR A 47 -11.10 -7.26 3.72
CA TYR A 47 -11.15 -8.57 3.08
C TYR A 47 -9.89 -8.80 2.24
N PHE A 48 -9.48 -7.84 1.41
CA PHE A 48 -8.26 -7.95 0.61
C PHE A 48 -7.00 -8.01 1.48
N ALA A 49 -6.94 -7.22 2.55
CA ALA A 49 -5.82 -7.26 3.51
C ALA A 49 -5.67 -8.62 4.18
N ARG A 50 -6.78 -9.32 4.50
CA ARG A 50 -6.74 -10.69 5.02
C ARG A 50 -6.41 -11.73 3.94
N LYS A 51 -6.89 -11.52 2.71
CA LYS A 51 -6.66 -12.42 1.58
C LYS A 51 -5.20 -12.37 1.09
N TYR A 52 -4.57 -11.20 1.15
CA TYR A 52 -3.20 -10.94 0.70
C TYR A 52 -2.42 -10.24 1.82
N PRO A 53 -2.04 -10.96 2.90
CA PRO A 53 -1.43 -10.38 4.10
C PRO A 53 -0.02 -9.81 3.87
N ASP A 54 0.65 -10.26 2.81
CA ASP A 54 1.96 -9.79 2.37
C ASP A 54 1.88 -8.42 1.66
N ILE A 55 0.72 -8.04 1.14
CA ILE A 55 0.48 -6.72 0.56
C ILE A 55 0.05 -5.75 1.66
N LEU A 56 0.65 -4.56 1.68
CA LEU A 56 0.28 -3.50 2.59
C LEU A 56 -0.87 -2.65 2.00
N TRP A 57 -2.03 -2.76 2.63
CA TRP A 57 -3.24 -1.99 2.29
C TRP A 57 -3.48 -0.86 3.29
N HIS A 58 -3.35 -1.18 4.58
CA HIS A 58 -3.46 -0.27 5.72
C HIS A 58 -2.88 -0.95 6.96
N VAL A 59 -2.73 -0.20 8.04
CA VAL A 59 -2.49 -0.76 9.38
C VAL A 59 -3.83 -0.88 10.10
N PRO A 60 -4.28 -2.08 10.50
CA PRO A 60 -5.63 -2.27 11.05
C PRO A 60 -5.79 -1.70 12.46
N LYS A 61 -4.71 -1.69 13.26
CA LYS A 61 -4.72 -1.24 14.64
C LYS A 61 -3.40 -0.55 14.97
N LEU A 62 -3.50 0.65 15.53
CA LEU A 62 -2.35 1.37 16.08
C LEU A 62 -2.11 0.96 17.54
N LYS A 63 -0.90 1.17 18.04
CA LYS A 63 -0.53 0.94 19.44
C LYS A 63 -1.46 1.74 20.39
N PRO A 64 -1.83 1.20 21.56
CA PRO A 64 -2.63 1.93 22.54
C PRO A 64 -1.99 3.28 22.91
N GLY A 65 -2.77 4.36 22.89
CA GLY A 65 -2.29 5.71 23.20
C GLY A 65 -1.48 6.38 22.08
N ALA A 66 -1.21 5.71 20.96
CA ALA A 66 -0.55 6.32 19.82
C ALA A 66 -1.42 7.44 19.22
N GLN A 67 -0.79 8.53 18.83
CA GLN A 67 -1.44 9.57 18.05
C GLN A 67 -1.98 8.96 16.74
N PRO A 68 -3.21 9.28 16.31
CA PRO A 68 -3.71 8.86 15.00
C PRO A 68 -2.72 9.22 13.89
N ILE A 69 -2.31 8.25 13.08
CA ILE A 69 -1.41 8.46 11.95
C ILE A 69 -2.02 7.92 10.66
N VAL A 70 -1.72 8.59 9.55
CA VAL A 70 -1.89 8.08 8.19
C VAL A 70 -0.55 8.15 7.44
N ALA A 71 -0.31 7.23 6.52
CA ALA A 71 0.80 7.33 5.58
C ALA A 71 0.34 8.04 4.31
N LEU A 72 1.04 9.10 3.90
CA LEU A 72 0.85 9.72 2.59
C LEU A 72 1.87 9.12 1.62
N THR A 73 1.37 8.58 0.51
CA THR A 73 2.19 8.00 -0.56
C THR A 73 1.95 8.74 -1.87
N ILE A 74 3.03 9.09 -2.55
CA ILE A 74 3.03 9.91 -3.76
C ILE A 74 3.68 9.12 -4.88
N ASP A 75 2.91 8.75 -5.89
CA ASP A 75 3.34 7.97 -7.05
C ASP A 75 3.80 8.87 -8.21
N ASP A 76 4.45 8.24 -9.18
CA ASP A 76 5.02 8.86 -10.39
C ASP A 76 6.12 9.92 -10.14
N ALA A 77 6.67 9.98 -8.94
CA ALA A 77 7.71 10.95 -8.60
C ALA A 77 9.08 10.57 -9.22
N PRO A 78 10.02 11.53 -9.37
CA PRO A 78 9.83 12.98 -9.25
C PRO A 78 9.33 13.65 -10.54
N SER A 79 8.84 14.88 -10.43
CA SER A 79 8.39 15.72 -11.55
C SER A 79 8.63 17.20 -11.26
N ASP A 80 8.16 18.08 -12.15
CA ASP A 80 8.26 19.53 -11.96
C ASP A 80 7.29 20.04 -10.87
N TYR A 81 6.33 19.21 -10.43
CA TYR A 81 5.42 19.51 -9.32
C TYR A 81 5.99 19.10 -7.95
N THR A 82 6.96 18.18 -7.91
CA THR A 82 7.59 17.70 -6.66
C THR A 82 8.05 18.83 -5.73
N PRO A 83 8.69 19.92 -6.19
CA PRO A 83 9.12 21.01 -5.29
C PRO A 83 7.96 21.68 -4.55
N GLU A 84 6.83 21.87 -5.22
CA GLU A 84 5.65 22.47 -4.59
C GLU A 84 5.00 21.51 -3.57
N ILE A 85 4.98 20.21 -3.89
CA ILE A 85 4.50 19.17 -2.97
C ILE A 85 5.37 19.12 -1.70
N LEU A 86 6.70 19.11 -1.84
CA LEU A 86 7.63 19.15 -0.71
C LEU A 86 7.44 20.42 0.14
N ARG A 87 7.24 21.58 -0.49
CA ARG A 87 6.92 22.83 0.22
C ARG A 87 5.67 22.66 1.10
N LEU A 88 4.58 22.14 0.53
CA LEU A 88 3.32 21.93 1.27
C LEU A 88 3.47 20.92 2.41
N LEU A 89 4.25 19.85 2.22
CA LEU A 89 4.53 18.88 3.27
C LEU A 89 5.27 19.54 4.44
N ARG A 90 6.32 20.31 4.16
CA ARG A 90 7.10 21.04 5.16
C ARG A 90 6.26 22.07 5.91
N GLU A 91 5.44 22.86 5.21
CA GLU A 91 4.53 23.85 5.82
C GLU A 91 3.52 23.22 6.79
N ASN A 92 3.20 21.94 6.60
CA ASN A 92 2.25 21.21 7.43
C ASN A 92 2.89 20.31 8.48
N ASP A 93 4.22 20.24 8.57
CA ASP A 93 4.95 19.28 9.41
C ASP A 93 4.55 17.82 9.07
N ALA A 94 4.47 17.54 7.78
CA ALA A 94 4.07 16.26 7.22
C ALA A 94 5.23 15.57 6.50
N ARG A 95 5.28 14.25 6.57
CA ARG A 95 6.19 13.40 5.79
C ARG A 95 5.39 12.48 4.87
N ALA A 96 6.07 11.93 3.86
CA ALA A 96 5.44 11.11 2.82
C ALA A 96 6.45 10.12 2.24
N THR A 97 5.94 9.05 1.63
CA THR A 97 6.72 8.08 0.87
C THR A 97 6.53 8.33 -0.62
N PHE A 98 7.59 8.67 -1.34
CA PHE A 98 7.61 8.91 -2.77
C PHE A 98 7.98 7.63 -3.52
N PHE A 99 7.05 7.10 -4.29
CA PHE A 99 7.27 5.96 -5.18
C PHE A 99 7.86 6.47 -6.50
N LEU A 100 9.13 6.18 -6.73
CA LEU A 100 9.89 6.75 -7.83
C LEU A 100 9.82 5.90 -9.08
N ILE A 101 9.48 6.53 -10.20
CA ILE A 101 9.66 5.96 -11.53
C ILE A 101 11.10 6.22 -11.95
N GLY A 102 11.80 5.14 -12.32
CA GLY A 102 13.22 5.18 -12.64
C GLY A 102 13.57 6.26 -13.66
N ASP A 103 12.85 6.33 -14.78
CA ASP A 103 13.06 7.27 -15.87
C ASP A 103 12.94 8.75 -15.49
N HIS A 104 12.32 9.05 -14.35
CA HIS A 104 12.10 10.42 -13.91
C HIS A 104 13.19 10.92 -12.96
N ILE A 105 14.05 10.03 -12.46
CA ILE A 105 15.14 10.34 -11.54
C ILE A 105 16.27 11.18 -12.17
N PRO A 106 16.78 10.87 -13.40
CA PRO A 106 17.93 11.57 -13.96
C PRO A 106 17.75 13.09 -13.99
N GLY A 107 18.71 13.82 -13.40
CA GLY A 107 18.68 15.29 -13.30
C GLY A 107 17.88 15.83 -12.12
N ARG A 108 17.19 14.97 -11.36
CA ARG A 108 16.39 15.31 -10.17
C ARG A 108 16.89 14.64 -8.89
N GLU A 109 18.09 14.05 -8.90
CA GLU A 109 18.70 13.39 -7.74
C GLU A 109 18.90 14.36 -6.57
N GLY A 110 19.30 15.60 -6.86
CA GLY A 110 19.46 16.64 -5.84
C GLY A 110 18.16 16.95 -5.12
N LEU A 111 17.05 17.04 -5.86
CA LEU A 111 15.71 17.27 -5.32
C LEU A 111 15.27 16.11 -4.40
N MET A 112 15.49 14.87 -4.82
CA MET A 112 15.13 13.72 -4.00
C MET A 112 16.07 13.51 -2.80
N ARG A 113 17.34 13.91 -2.91
CA ARG A 113 18.26 13.98 -1.76
C ARG A 113 17.74 14.98 -0.72
N ASP A 114 17.28 16.15 -1.15
CA ASP A 114 16.67 17.13 -0.24
C ASP A 114 15.40 16.59 0.42
N ALA A 115 14.55 15.88 -0.35
CA ALA A 115 13.39 15.20 0.23
C ALA A 115 13.79 14.19 1.33
N VAL A 116 14.84 13.39 1.12
CA VAL A 116 15.36 12.47 2.14
C VAL A 116 15.88 13.22 3.38
N ASN A 117 16.57 14.34 3.20
CA ASN A 117 17.04 15.17 4.31
C ASN A 117 15.90 15.79 5.12
N GLU A 118 14.78 16.10 4.47
CA GLU A 118 13.53 16.55 5.12
C GLU A 118 12.74 15.41 5.79
N GLY A 119 13.25 14.17 5.71
CA GLY A 119 12.67 13.00 6.39
C GLY A 119 11.63 12.25 5.56
N HIS A 120 11.49 12.55 4.27
CA HIS A 120 10.66 11.77 3.36
C HIS A 120 11.32 10.42 3.03
N GLU A 121 10.48 9.44 2.68
CA GLU A 121 10.91 8.11 2.30
C GLU A 121 10.83 7.95 0.79
N LEU A 122 11.81 7.27 0.19
CA LEU A 122 11.80 6.90 -1.22
C LEU A 122 11.50 5.41 -1.37
N ALA A 123 10.64 5.08 -2.33
CA ALA A 123 10.21 3.72 -2.65
C ALA A 123 10.23 3.48 -4.16
N ASN A 124 10.10 2.22 -4.59
CA ASN A 124 10.29 1.81 -5.97
C ASN A 124 8.96 1.73 -6.74
N HIS A 125 8.87 2.37 -7.91
CA HIS A 125 7.72 2.34 -8.80
C HIS A 125 8.04 1.83 -10.21
N ALA A 126 8.99 0.91 -10.32
CA ALA A 126 9.50 0.38 -11.59
C ALA A 126 10.15 1.45 -12.49
N MET A 127 10.63 1.06 -13.66
CA MET A 127 11.42 1.97 -14.51
C MET A 127 10.54 2.96 -15.28
N HIS A 128 9.38 2.50 -15.73
CA HIS A 128 8.48 3.23 -16.63
C HIS A 128 7.05 3.27 -16.08
N ASP A 129 6.26 4.25 -16.54
CA ASP A 129 4.82 4.32 -16.27
C ASP A 129 4.07 3.28 -17.12
N GLU A 130 4.13 2.02 -16.69
CA GLU A 130 3.48 0.89 -17.35
C GLU A 130 2.94 -0.14 -16.34
N PRO A 131 1.91 -0.93 -16.69
CA PRO A 131 1.39 -1.95 -15.80
C PRO A 131 2.42 -3.05 -15.51
N SER A 132 2.98 -3.07 -14.30
CA SER A 132 4.01 -4.04 -13.91
C SER A 132 3.55 -5.50 -14.01
N LYS A 133 2.23 -5.75 -13.98
CA LYS A 133 1.65 -7.09 -14.15
C LYS A 133 1.89 -7.70 -15.54
N ASP A 134 2.12 -6.87 -16.55
CA ASP A 134 2.25 -7.27 -17.95
C ASP A 134 3.71 -7.54 -18.35
N LEU A 135 4.66 -7.16 -17.50
CA LEU A 135 6.09 -7.40 -17.71
C LEU A 135 6.47 -8.87 -17.48
N SER A 136 7.49 -9.35 -18.19
CA SER A 136 8.12 -10.62 -17.86
C SER A 136 8.82 -10.57 -16.49
N ASP A 137 9.06 -11.72 -15.87
CA ASP A 137 9.75 -11.77 -14.57
C ASP A 137 11.17 -11.18 -14.66
N GLN A 138 11.84 -11.41 -15.79
CA GLN A 138 13.19 -10.90 -16.03
C GLN A 138 13.19 -9.38 -16.16
N GLU A 139 12.27 -8.82 -16.95
CA GLU A 139 12.15 -7.37 -17.14
C GLU A 139 11.80 -6.67 -15.81
N LEU A 140 10.78 -7.16 -15.11
CA LEU A 140 10.36 -6.56 -13.85
C LEU A 140 11.47 -6.62 -12.79
N ALA A 141 12.18 -7.75 -12.69
CA ALA A 141 13.33 -7.87 -11.80
C ALA A 141 14.44 -6.86 -12.14
N ALA A 142 14.79 -6.74 -13.42
CA ALA A 142 15.80 -5.80 -13.88
C ALA A 142 15.39 -4.34 -13.60
N GLN A 143 14.13 -3.99 -13.85
CA GLN A 143 13.60 -2.66 -13.54
C GLN A 143 13.66 -2.37 -12.03
N ILE A 144 13.19 -3.29 -11.18
CA ILE A 144 13.22 -3.13 -9.71
C ILE A 144 14.66 -2.89 -9.25
N GLN A 145 15.61 -3.71 -9.67
CA GLN A 145 17.02 -3.59 -9.26
C GLN A 145 17.67 -2.29 -9.74
N ALA A 146 17.39 -1.88 -10.98
CA ALA A 146 17.92 -0.65 -11.55
C ALA A 146 17.41 0.60 -10.80
N VAL A 147 16.10 0.66 -10.52
CA VAL A 147 15.49 1.76 -9.77
C VAL A 147 15.95 1.74 -8.31
N GLN A 148 16.05 0.57 -7.68
CA GLN A 148 16.55 0.47 -6.32
C GLN A 148 17.99 0.97 -6.19
N SER A 149 18.85 0.65 -7.17
CA SER A 149 20.22 1.15 -7.21
C SER A 149 20.28 2.68 -7.32
N ARG A 150 19.34 3.31 -8.04
CA ARG A 150 19.21 4.77 -8.12
C ARG A 150 18.78 5.36 -6.77
N ILE A 151 17.76 4.77 -6.14
CA ILE A 151 17.28 5.19 -4.81
C ILE A 151 18.40 5.10 -3.76
N GLN A 152 19.15 4.00 -3.73
CA GLN A 152 20.28 3.82 -2.80
C GLN A 152 21.35 4.89 -2.97
N ARG A 153 21.66 5.31 -4.22
CA ARG A 153 22.59 6.41 -4.46
C ARG A 153 22.07 7.74 -3.91
N ILE A 154 20.78 8.02 -4.06
CA ILE A 154 20.17 9.25 -3.51
C ILE A 154 20.27 9.27 -1.99
N TYR A 155 19.98 8.16 -1.32
CA TYR A 155 20.18 8.04 0.13
C TYR A 155 21.65 8.23 0.52
N ALA A 156 22.59 7.62 -0.21
CA ALA A 156 24.02 7.80 0.03
C ALA A 156 24.47 9.26 -0.12
N MET A 157 23.91 10.00 -1.10
CA MET A 157 24.15 11.45 -1.25
C MET A 157 23.62 12.25 -0.06
N ALA A 158 22.61 11.76 0.64
CA ALA A 158 22.08 12.34 1.88
C ALA A 158 22.84 11.87 3.14
N GLY A 159 23.89 11.04 2.99
CA GLY A 159 24.59 10.44 4.13
C GLY A 159 23.75 9.44 4.92
N ARG A 160 22.72 8.85 4.29
CA ARG A 160 21.81 7.87 4.89
C ARG A 160 21.85 6.55 4.12
N GLN A 161 21.42 5.47 4.74
CA GLN A 161 21.12 4.23 4.02
C GLN A 161 19.62 4.20 3.69
N ALA A 162 19.25 3.56 2.58
CA ALA A 162 17.85 3.43 2.17
C ALA A 162 16.98 2.68 3.19
N GLU A 163 17.61 1.86 4.03
CA GLU A 163 16.97 1.11 5.12
C GLU A 163 16.93 1.90 6.44
N ALA A 164 17.65 3.02 6.53
CA ALA A 164 17.89 3.77 7.76
C ALA A 164 16.91 4.94 7.97
N HIS A 165 15.60 4.69 7.82
CA HIS A 165 14.60 5.52 8.51
C HIS A 165 14.34 4.89 9.88
N ASP A 166 15.25 5.17 10.82
CA ASP A 166 15.43 4.59 12.17
C ASP A 166 15.37 3.06 12.23
N GLU A 167 16.55 2.41 12.29
CA GLU A 167 16.67 1.04 12.77
C GLU A 167 16.03 0.93 14.16
N VAL A 168 14.89 0.24 14.21
CA VAL A 168 14.36 -0.31 15.45
C VAL A 168 15.08 -1.64 15.65
N LYS A 169 15.92 -1.72 16.70
CA LYS A 169 16.26 -3.01 17.30
C LYS A 169 14.96 -3.68 17.72
N LEU A 170 14.55 -4.70 16.99
CA LEU A 170 13.60 -5.67 17.51
C LEU A 170 14.34 -6.44 18.60
N ASP A 171 13.73 -6.57 19.77
CA ASP A 171 14.32 -7.31 20.89
C ASP A 171 14.51 -8.78 20.46
N ASP A 172 15.72 -9.30 20.63
CA ASP A 172 16.14 -10.62 20.15
C ASP A 172 15.41 -11.79 20.85
N SER A 173 14.51 -11.50 21.80
CA SER A 173 13.75 -12.50 22.55
C SER A 173 12.44 -12.98 21.90
N GLU A 174 11.97 -12.36 20.80
CA GLU A 174 10.68 -12.75 20.17
C GLU A 174 10.82 -13.57 18.89
N GLN A 175 12.04 -13.77 18.36
CA GLN A 175 12.24 -14.55 17.13
C GLN A 175 12.00 -16.07 17.35
N ASP A 176 12.24 -16.58 18.55
CA ASP A 176 12.14 -18.03 18.84
C ASP A 176 10.72 -18.52 19.18
N SER A 177 9.77 -17.64 19.52
CA SER A 177 8.40 -18.06 19.88
C SER A 177 7.44 -18.22 18.70
N LEU A 178 7.88 -17.94 17.47
CA LEU A 178 7.06 -18.03 16.25
C LEU A 178 6.93 -19.45 15.67
N PHE A 179 7.67 -20.45 16.18
CA PHE A 179 7.78 -21.77 15.53
C PHE A 179 7.56 -23.00 16.43
N ALA A 180 7.21 -22.85 17.70
CA ALA A 180 6.87 -23.98 18.58
C ALA A 180 5.40 -24.42 18.39
N GLY A 181 5.06 -24.96 17.22
CA GLY A 181 3.67 -25.29 16.89
C GLY A 181 3.48 -26.36 15.83
N ALA A 182 4.40 -27.32 15.67
CA ALA A 182 4.17 -28.51 14.84
C ALA A 182 5.05 -29.70 15.27
N GLY A 183 4.82 -30.25 16.46
CA GLY A 183 5.02 -31.68 16.72
C GLY A 183 3.67 -32.37 16.51
N THR A 184 3.50 -33.52 15.87
CA THR A 184 4.38 -34.67 15.69
C THR A 184 3.78 -35.58 14.60
N ARG A 185 4.61 -36.37 13.92
CA ARG A 185 4.48 -37.85 13.93
C ARG A 185 5.75 -38.50 13.37
N SER A 186 6.44 -39.17 14.28
CA SER A 186 7.50 -40.14 14.05
C SER A 186 6.99 -41.32 13.23
N SER A 187 7.74 -41.73 12.21
CA SER A 187 7.83 -43.14 11.87
C SER A 187 9.25 -43.45 11.39
N SER A 188 9.88 -44.35 12.14
CA SER A 188 11.17 -44.97 11.93
C SER A 188 11.26 -45.71 10.60
N LYS A 189 12.39 -45.56 9.89
CA LYS A 189 13.08 -46.70 9.29
C LYS A 189 14.54 -46.40 9.00
N GLN A 190 15.36 -47.31 9.47
CA GLN A 190 16.81 -47.35 9.45
C GLN A 190 17.24 -48.26 8.31
N SER A 191 18.20 -47.83 7.47
CA SER A 191 19.11 -48.74 6.77
C SER A 191 20.34 -48.02 6.19
N ARG A 192 21.49 -48.35 6.79
CA ARG A 192 22.83 -48.64 6.23
C ARG A 192 23.33 -47.87 5.00
N GLY A 193 24.57 -47.38 5.12
CA GLY A 193 25.27 -46.54 4.15
C GLY A 193 26.17 -47.29 3.18
N VAL A 194 26.84 -46.50 2.31
CA VAL A 194 28.10 -46.79 1.60
C VAL A 194 28.74 -45.44 1.21
N GLU A 195 30.05 -45.33 1.37
CA GLU A 195 30.92 -44.19 1.03
C GLU A 195 31.13 -44.01 -0.49
N ASN A 196 31.29 -42.76 -0.95
CA ASN A 196 32.47 -42.22 -1.68
C ASN A 196 32.17 -41.11 -2.71
N ALA A 197 33.03 -40.08 -2.62
CA ALA A 197 33.63 -39.22 -3.65
C ALA A 197 32.80 -38.28 -4.54
N GLU A 198 33.10 -36.99 -4.34
CA GLU A 198 33.33 -35.90 -5.31
C GLU A 198 32.29 -35.60 -6.42
N GLY A 199 31.72 -34.40 -6.31
CA GLY A 199 31.01 -33.71 -7.38
C GLY A 199 30.48 -32.38 -6.86
N GLN A 200 31.27 -31.31 -7.01
CA GLN A 200 30.85 -29.94 -6.74
C GLN A 200 29.62 -29.62 -7.60
N GLY A 201 28.46 -29.55 -6.95
CA GLY A 201 27.18 -29.24 -7.57
C GLY A 201 26.46 -28.19 -6.73
N LEU A 202 26.20 -27.04 -7.36
CA LEU A 202 25.41 -25.93 -6.86
C LEU A 202 24.08 -26.44 -6.28
N SER A 203 23.95 -26.45 -4.96
CA SER A 203 22.69 -26.78 -4.28
C SER A 203 22.15 -25.56 -3.54
N GLU A 204 21.02 -25.09 -4.04
CA GLU A 204 19.84 -24.70 -3.27
C GLU A 204 20.08 -23.79 -2.05
N VAL A 205 19.74 -22.51 -2.22
CA VAL A 205 19.15 -21.72 -1.14
C VAL A 205 17.79 -21.24 -1.61
N GLY A 206 16.85 -22.19 -1.64
CA GLY A 206 15.42 -21.91 -1.67
C GLY A 206 14.92 -21.76 -0.24
N GLU A 207 15.35 -20.70 0.46
CA GLU A 207 14.82 -20.40 1.78
C GLU A 207 13.60 -19.50 1.63
N SER A 208 12.44 -20.03 2.04
CA SER A 208 11.15 -19.35 1.93
C SER A 208 11.17 -18.08 2.79
N ILE A 209 11.31 -16.95 2.12
CA ILE A 209 11.26 -15.62 2.74
C ILE A 209 9.89 -15.45 3.45
N PRO A 210 9.84 -15.24 4.78
CA PRO A 210 8.59 -15.17 5.54
C PRO A 210 7.70 -14.00 5.12
N ALA A 211 6.39 -14.12 5.40
CA ALA A 211 5.41 -13.06 5.17
C ALA A 211 5.79 -11.82 5.99
N GLY A 212 6.36 -10.81 5.33
CA GLY A 212 6.85 -9.58 5.96
C GLY A 212 8.23 -9.10 5.51
N ALA A 213 8.95 -9.87 4.68
CA ALA A 213 10.34 -9.58 4.35
C ALA A 213 10.56 -8.54 3.23
N GLY A 214 10.11 -7.31 3.48
CA GLY A 214 10.83 -6.14 3.01
C GLY A 214 11.36 -5.44 4.25
N GLY A 215 12.68 -5.32 4.40
CA GLY A 215 13.25 -4.45 5.42
C GLY A 215 12.69 -3.01 5.31
N PRO A 216 12.85 -2.18 6.34
CA PRO A 216 12.47 -0.77 6.26
C PRO A 216 12.98 -0.13 4.96
N GLY A 217 12.16 0.67 4.28
CA GLY A 217 12.52 1.30 3.00
C GLY A 217 12.53 0.39 1.75
N ARG A 218 12.15 -0.90 1.84
CA ARG A 218 12.00 -1.79 0.68
C ARG A 218 10.55 -1.95 0.25
N TYR A 219 9.95 -0.86 -0.20
CA TYR A 219 8.59 -0.83 -0.73
C TYR A 219 8.57 -0.78 -2.25
N PHE A 220 7.66 -1.56 -2.83
CA PHE A 220 7.37 -1.54 -4.25
C PHE A 220 5.87 -1.30 -4.46
N ARG A 221 5.52 -0.39 -5.37
CA ARG A 221 4.15 -0.27 -5.85
C ARG A 221 4.12 -0.64 -7.34
N PRO A 222 3.25 -1.55 -7.77
CA PRO A 222 3.14 -1.86 -9.18
C PRO A 222 2.46 -0.72 -9.93
N GLY A 223 2.95 -0.41 -11.13
CA GLY A 223 2.26 0.51 -12.04
C GLY A 223 0.82 0.04 -12.26
N SER A 224 -0.13 0.98 -12.35
CA SER A 224 -1.59 0.76 -12.38
C SER A 224 -2.25 0.15 -11.13
N GLY A 225 -1.48 -0.18 -10.08
CA GLY A 225 -2.00 -0.78 -8.85
C GLY A 225 -2.53 -2.22 -9.00
N LEU A 226 -2.34 -2.83 -10.17
CA LEU A 226 -2.75 -4.21 -10.47
C LEU A 226 -1.60 -5.18 -10.18
N PHE A 227 -1.93 -6.38 -9.72
CA PHE A 227 -0.95 -7.41 -9.41
C PHE A 227 -1.44 -8.81 -9.79
N THR A 228 -0.48 -9.73 -9.94
CA THR A 228 -0.71 -11.17 -10.11
C THR A 228 0.08 -11.94 -9.05
N ASP A 229 -0.26 -13.20 -8.78
CA ASP A 229 0.50 -14.02 -7.83
C ASP A 229 1.96 -14.24 -8.27
N ARG A 230 2.20 -14.37 -9.58
CA ARG A 230 3.55 -14.42 -10.17
C ARG A 230 4.37 -13.18 -9.79
N MET A 231 3.81 -12.00 -10.06
CA MET A 231 4.45 -10.72 -9.78
C MET A 231 4.70 -10.54 -8.27
N ARG A 232 3.71 -10.86 -7.44
CA ARG A 232 3.79 -10.78 -5.98
C ARG A 232 4.93 -11.65 -5.43
N ALA A 233 5.00 -12.90 -5.87
CA ALA A 233 6.07 -13.82 -5.49
C ALA A 233 7.45 -13.30 -5.95
N LEU A 234 7.56 -12.74 -7.16
CA LEU A 234 8.80 -12.15 -7.64
C LEU A 234 9.26 -10.96 -6.79
N VAL A 235 8.36 -10.00 -6.53
CA VAL A 235 8.65 -8.80 -5.72
C VAL A 235 9.12 -9.21 -4.32
N GLN A 236 8.47 -10.22 -3.72
CA GLN A 236 8.89 -10.76 -2.42
C GLN A 236 10.26 -11.43 -2.49
N ARG A 237 10.56 -12.23 -3.54
CA ARG A 237 11.90 -12.82 -3.75
C ARG A 237 13.00 -11.77 -3.94
N GLN A 238 12.66 -10.59 -4.45
CA GLN A 238 13.58 -9.44 -4.56
C GLN A 238 13.72 -8.68 -3.23
N GLY A 239 13.05 -9.13 -2.15
CA GLY A 239 13.11 -8.51 -0.83
C GLY A 239 12.27 -7.25 -0.68
N PHE A 240 11.22 -7.09 -1.49
CA PHE A 240 10.31 -5.94 -1.44
C PHE A 240 8.94 -6.33 -0.93
N ARG A 241 8.29 -5.38 -0.27
CA ARG A 241 6.87 -5.48 0.10
C ARG A 241 6.02 -4.65 -0.85
N LEU A 242 4.93 -5.25 -1.35
CA LEU A 242 3.94 -4.54 -2.14
C LEU A 242 3.14 -3.55 -1.27
N VAL A 243 2.97 -2.32 -1.76
CA VAL A 243 2.13 -1.29 -1.12
C VAL A 243 1.09 -0.80 -2.11
N LEU A 244 -0.19 -1.06 -1.82
CA LEU A 244 -1.31 -0.52 -2.60
C LEU A 244 -1.88 0.65 -1.81
N GLY A 245 -2.80 0.40 -0.88
CA GLY A 245 -3.31 1.42 0.03
C GLY A 245 -4.79 1.20 0.32
N SER A 246 -5.38 2.11 1.10
CA SER A 246 -6.80 2.03 1.50
C SER A 246 -7.61 3.25 1.08
N VAL A 247 -6.96 4.32 0.64
CA VAL A 247 -7.58 5.58 0.21
C VAL A 247 -6.92 6.00 -1.10
N TYR A 248 -7.71 6.01 -2.18
CA TYR A 248 -7.26 6.38 -3.52
C TYR A 248 -8.32 7.27 -4.18
N PRO A 249 -8.05 8.56 -4.39
CA PRO A 249 -9.04 9.52 -4.87
C PRO A 249 -9.27 9.47 -6.38
N HIS A 250 -8.62 8.56 -7.11
CA HIS A 250 -8.66 8.52 -8.57
C HIS A 250 -8.15 9.83 -9.19
N ASP A 251 -7.14 10.45 -8.57
CA ASP A 251 -6.56 11.71 -9.04
C ASP A 251 -5.90 11.65 -10.44
N PRO A 252 -5.46 10.50 -10.98
CA PRO A 252 -5.13 10.41 -12.40
C PRO A 252 -6.33 10.62 -13.34
N GLN A 253 -7.54 10.25 -12.91
CA GLN A 253 -8.76 10.31 -13.71
C GLN A 253 -9.61 11.56 -13.42
N ILE A 254 -9.54 12.08 -12.20
CA ILE A 254 -10.33 13.22 -11.72
C ILE A 254 -9.41 14.41 -11.50
N SER A 255 -9.47 15.38 -12.41
CA SER A 255 -8.61 16.57 -12.40
C SER A 255 -9.10 17.70 -11.49
N VAL A 256 -10.07 17.44 -10.61
CA VAL A 256 -10.76 18.44 -9.78
C VAL A 256 -10.24 18.35 -8.33
N PRO A 257 -9.35 19.26 -7.88
CA PRO A 257 -8.64 19.12 -6.61
C PRO A 257 -9.55 18.99 -5.39
N TRP A 258 -10.64 19.77 -5.33
CA TRP A 258 -11.55 19.77 -4.19
C TRP A 258 -12.37 18.47 -4.10
N VAL A 259 -12.65 17.82 -5.24
CA VAL A 259 -13.32 16.49 -5.26
C VAL A 259 -12.37 15.44 -4.70
N ASN A 260 -11.11 15.45 -5.13
CA ASN A 260 -10.09 14.52 -4.62
C ASN A 260 -9.83 14.75 -3.13
N ALA A 261 -9.76 16.01 -2.68
CA ALA A 261 -9.60 16.35 -1.28
C ALA A 261 -10.80 15.85 -0.43
N ALA A 262 -12.03 16.14 -0.88
CA ALA A 262 -13.24 15.65 -0.22
C ALA A 262 -13.28 14.12 -0.18
N HIS A 263 -12.84 13.45 -1.24
CA HIS A 263 -12.73 12.00 -1.29
C HIS A 263 -11.80 11.47 -0.20
N VAL A 264 -10.54 11.91 -0.19
CA VAL A 264 -9.53 11.51 0.80
C VAL A 264 -10.06 11.73 2.21
N LEU A 265 -10.51 12.95 2.50
CA LEU A 265 -10.99 13.34 3.83
C LEU A 265 -12.25 12.59 4.27
N SER A 266 -13.03 12.05 3.33
CA SER A 266 -14.22 11.24 3.64
C SER A 266 -13.92 9.75 3.87
N MET A 267 -12.68 9.30 3.63
CA MET A 267 -12.26 7.90 3.70
C MET A 267 -11.15 7.64 4.72
N VAL A 268 -10.29 8.62 4.99
CA VAL A 268 -9.19 8.49 5.94
C VAL A 268 -9.65 8.05 7.33
N ARG A 269 -8.89 7.12 7.90
CA ARG A 269 -9.02 6.62 9.27
C ARG A 269 -7.61 6.42 9.85
N PRO A 270 -7.44 6.27 11.17
CA PRO A 270 -6.15 5.92 11.73
C PRO A 270 -5.66 4.62 11.11
N GLY A 271 -4.42 4.60 10.63
CA GLY A 271 -3.85 3.46 9.92
C GLY A 271 -3.99 3.48 8.40
N SER A 272 -4.69 4.47 7.81
CA SER A 272 -4.85 4.56 6.36
C SER A 272 -3.55 4.84 5.63
N ILE A 273 -3.43 4.28 4.42
CA ILE A 273 -2.41 4.63 3.43
C ILE A 273 -3.13 5.34 2.27
N ILE A 274 -2.74 6.58 2.04
CA ILE A 274 -3.31 7.49 1.03
C ILE A 274 -2.42 7.48 -0.21
N ILE A 275 -3.00 7.20 -1.37
CA ILE A 275 -2.31 7.20 -2.67
C ILE A 275 -2.68 8.46 -3.44
N VAL A 276 -1.69 9.25 -3.86
CA VAL A 276 -1.84 10.40 -4.76
C VAL A 276 -0.68 10.43 -5.77
N HIS A 277 -0.71 11.28 -6.80
CA HIS A 277 0.29 11.26 -7.88
C HIS A 277 0.99 12.61 -8.04
N ASP A 278 2.31 12.62 -8.17
CA ASP A 278 3.15 13.82 -8.29
C ASP A 278 2.87 14.60 -9.58
N ARG A 279 2.80 13.88 -10.72
CA ARG A 279 2.76 14.44 -12.08
C ARG A 279 1.43 15.11 -12.48
N ARG A 280 0.64 15.57 -11.52
CA ARG A 280 -0.67 16.17 -11.75
C ARG A 280 -0.71 17.61 -11.20
N PRO A 281 -1.09 18.62 -12.01
CA PRO A 281 -1.14 20.01 -11.55
C PRO A 281 -2.18 20.26 -10.46
N TRP A 282 -3.12 19.33 -10.25
CA TRP A 282 -4.14 19.41 -9.21
C TRP A 282 -3.74 18.73 -7.89
N THR A 283 -2.61 18.01 -7.82
CA THR A 283 -2.19 17.33 -6.59
C THR A 283 -1.78 18.32 -5.51
N ALA A 284 -0.93 19.31 -5.82
CA ALA A 284 -0.55 20.33 -4.86
C ALA A 284 -1.78 21.13 -4.34
N PRO A 285 -2.69 21.65 -5.19
CA PRO A 285 -3.93 22.27 -4.72
C PRO A 285 -4.81 21.36 -3.84
N MET A 286 -4.88 20.07 -4.14
CA MET A 286 -5.58 19.09 -3.29
C MET A 286 -4.88 18.95 -1.93
N LEU A 287 -3.55 18.78 -1.90
CA LEU A 287 -2.77 18.63 -0.67
C LEU A 287 -2.82 19.89 0.21
N ALA A 288 -2.90 21.08 -0.40
CA ALA A 288 -3.13 22.34 0.31
C ALA A 288 -4.47 22.36 1.10
N THR A 289 -5.43 21.51 0.72
CA THR A 289 -6.68 21.31 1.48
C THR A 289 -6.58 20.13 2.44
N VAL A 290 -5.98 19.01 2.01
CA VAL A 290 -5.96 17.76 2.78
C VAL A 290 -5.04 17.86 4.00
N LEU A 291 -3.82 18.39 3.85
CA LEU A 291 -2.82 18.36 4.93
C LEU A 291 -3.24 19.20 6.15
N PRO A 292 -3.71 20.46 6.01
CA PRO A 292 -4.15 21.23 7.16
C PRO A 292 -5.37 20.61 7.85
N GLU A 293 -6.29 20.01 7.08
CA GLU A 293 -7.49 19.39 7.63
C GLU A 293 -7.17 18.08 8.37
N LEU A 294 -6.23 17.26 7.89
CA LEU A 294 -5.74 16.10 8.62
C LEU A 294 -5.11 16.52 9.96
N LYS A 295 -4.25 17.53 9.94
CA LYS A 295 -3.64 18.11 11.15
C LYS A 295 -4.69 18.62 12.12
N ARG A 296 -5.71 19.36 11.64
CA ARG A 296 -6.84 19.85 12.44
C ARG A 296 -7.65 18.71 13.08
N ARG A 297 -7.76 17.56 12.41
CA ARG A 297 -8.40 16.34 12.93
C ARG A 297 -7.51 15.53 13.87
N GLY A 298 -6.29 15.99 14.16
CA GLY A 298 -5.34 15.36 15.08
C GLY A 298 -4.48 14.26 14.47
N TYR A 299 -4.51 14.09 13.14
CA TYR A 299 -3.66 13.12 12.47
C TYR A 299 -2.23 13.62 12.33
N ARG A 300 -1.26 12.74 12.62
CA ARG A 300 0.11 12.83 12.11
C ARG A 300 0.13 12.29 10.69
N VAL A 301 0.78 13.00 9.77
CA VAL A 301 0.96 12.55 8.38
C VAL A 301 2.41 12.13 8.21
N GLY A 302 2.63 10.84 7.96
CA GLY A 302 3.96 10.24 7.93
C GLY A 302 4.25 9.41 6.69
N THR A 303 5.42 8.78 6.71
CA THR A 303 5.83 7.77 5.72
C THR A 303 5.14 6.43 5.98
N VAL A 304 5.29 5.47 5.06
CA VAL A 304 4.86 4.08 5.27
C VAL A 304 5.61 3.47 6.46
N SER A 305 6.93 3.70 6.55
CA SER A 305 7.73 3.25 7.71
C SER A 305 7.24 3.86 9.03
N ASP A 306 6.91 5.15 9.07
CA ASP A 306 6.34 5.79 10.26
C ASP A 306 5.05 5.13 10.72
N LEU A 307 4.18 4.80 9.77
CA LEU A 307 2.90 4.18 10.06
C LEU A 307 3.07 2.76 10.60
N LEU A 308 3.99 1.98 10.03
CA LEU A 308 4.27 0.63 10.50
C LEU A 308 4.88 0.61 11.91
N LYS A 309 5.73 1.58 12.25
CA LYS A 309 6.28 1.75 13.61
C LYS A 309 5.19 1.95 14.66
N GLU A 310 4.08 2.59 14.30
CA GLU A 310 2.93 2.82 15.19
C GLU A 310 1.90 1.68 15.17
N GLY A 311 2.06 0.69 14.30
CA GLY A 311 1.20 -0.48 14.24
C GLY A 311 1.30 -1.33 15.50
N ALA A 312 0.17 -1.80 16.01
CA ALA A 312 0.17 -2.80 17.07
C ALA A 312 0.59 -4.16 16.49
N SER A 313 1.43 -4.91 17.21
CA SER A 313 1.70 -6.31 16.87
C SER A 313 0.39 -7.10 16.94
N MET A 314 0.19 -8.04 16.01
CA MET A 314 -1.05 -8.83 15.90
C MET A 314 -1.19 -9.91 16.99
N THR A 315 -0.33 -9.91 18.00
CA THR A 315 -0.37 -10.80 19.16
C THR A 315 -1.19 -10.17 20.29
N ALA A 316 -2.51 -10.28 20.19
CA ALA A 316 -3.44 -10.10 21.32
C ALA A 316 -4.69 -10.95 21.11
#